data_AF-A0A9D7Q157-F1
#
_entry.id   AF-A0A9D7Q157-F1
#
_cell.length_a   1.000
_cell.length_b   1.000
_cell.length_c   1.000
_cell.angle_alpha   90.00
_cell.angle_beta   90.00
_cell.angle_gamma   90.00
#
_symmetry.space_group_name_H-M   'P 1'
#
loop_
_entity.id
_entity.type
_entity.pdbx_description
1 polymer ?
#
loop_
_entity_poly.entity_id
_entity_poly.type
_entity_poly.pdbx_seq_one_letter_code
_entity_poly.pdbx_strand_id
1 'polypeptide(L)'
;MLELSNKLKDEIDSKKPIEGDLWKTVEEKLLIEWTYNSNAIEGSTLTLGETMFFLKNGLTVEGKPFKDFIDAKNHAEAINFLYDIVKNKREISTSLIKEFNAFLLSGIKSTPAIDKNGNKTEKKTTPGEYKLLPNHVLQSDGKIHKYVEPIQVASEMEYLCNWIKENIEKYIR
;
A
#
# COMPACT_ATOMS: atom_id res chain seq x y z
N MET A 1 8.73 -26.15 -0.01
CA MET A 1 7.97 -24.90 0.23
C MET A 1 7.37 -24.36 -1.08
N LEU A 2 8.16 -24.21 -2.16
CA LEU A 2 7.67 -23.76 -3.47
C LEU A 2 6.66 -24.74 -4.11
N GLU A 3 6.88 -26.06 -4.02
CA GLU A 3 5.95 -27.06 -4.59
C GLU A 3 4.55 -27.01 -3.96
N LEU A 4 4.45 -26.85 -2.63
CA LEU A 4 3.18 -26.72 -1.95
C LEU A 4 2.45 -25.43 -2.35
N SER A 5 3.20 -24.32 -2.46
CA SER A 5 2.67 -23.04 -2.91
C SER A 5 2.07 -23.15 -4.32
N ASN A 6 2.79 -23.79 -5.25
CA ASN A 6 2.32 -24.00 -6.62
C ASN A 6 1.07 -24.88 -6.65
N LYS A 7 1.06 -25.99 -5.90
CA LYS A 7 -0.10 -26.87 -5.80
C LYS A 7 -1.35 -26.14 -5.29
N LEU A 8 -1.22 -25.32 -4.25
CA LEU A 8 -2.34 -24.55 -3.69
C LEU A 8 -2.82 -23.46 -4.66
N LYS A 9 -1.90 -22.81 -5.38
CA LYS A 9 -2.23 -21.86 -6.43
C LYS A 9 -3.06 -22.53 -7.54
N ASP A 10 -2.60 -23.69 -8.03
CA ASP A 10 -3.30 -24.43 -9.09
C ASP A 10 -4.70 -24.88 -8.63
N GLU A 11 -4.84 -25.29 -7.37
CA GLU A 11 -6.14 -25.63 -6.79
C GLU A 11 -7.09 -24.41 -6.76
N ILE A 12 -6.58 -23.25 -6.36
CA ILE A 12 -7.34 -21.99 -6.36
C ILE A 12 -7.74 -21.61 -7.79
N ASP A 13 -6.81 -21.68 -8.75
CA ASP A 13 -7.05 -21.30 -10.13
C ASP A 13 -8.05 -22.23 -10.82
N SER A 14 -8.03 -23.53 -10.51
CA SER A 14 -9.02 -24.50 -11.02
C SER A 14 -10.46 -24.21 -10.56
N LYS A 15 -10.61 -23.49 -9.45
CA LYS A 15 -11.90 -23.10 -8.87
C LYS A 15 -12.34 -21.69 -9.32
N LYS A 16 -11.53 -20.99 -10.11
CA LYS A 16 -11.88 -19.67 -10.66
C LYS A 16 -12.49 -19.78 -12.05
N PRO A 17 -13.57 -19.03 -12.36
CA PRO A 17 -14.39 -18.26 -11.42
C PRO A 17 -15.30 -19.20 -10.61
N ILE A 18 -15.44 -18.93 -9.32
CA ILE A 18 -16.41 -19.64 -8.48
C ILE A 18 -17.81 -19.21 -8.94
N GLU A 19 -18.74 -20.16 -9.10
CA GLU A 19 -20.09 -19.90 -9.63
C GLU A 19 -20.83 -18.75 -8.93
N GLY A 20 -21.56 -17.96 -9.71
CA GLY A 20 -22.41 -16.87 -9.20
C GLY A 20 -21.64 -15.71 -8.56
N ASP A 21 -22.14 -15.20 -7.44
CA ASP A 21 -21.59 -14.05 -6.72
C ASP A 21 -20.55 -14.42 -5.65
N LEU A 22 -20.21 -15.71 -5.51
CA LEU A 22 -19.29 -16.17 -4.48
C LEU A 22 -17.87 -15.62 -4.72
N TRP A 23 -17.42 -15.54 -5.97
CA TRP A 23 -16.11 -14.94 -6.28
C TRP A 23 -16.04 -13.45 -5.88
N LYS A 24 -17.09 -12.67 -6.19
CA LYS A 24 -17.17 -11.26 -5.77
C LYS A 24 -17.12 -11.11 -4.25
N THR A 25 -17.79 -12.01 -3.52
CA THR A 25 -17.77 -12.02 -2.06
C THR A 25 -16.36 -12.26 -1.51
N VAL A 26 -15.60 -13.16 -2.14
CA VAL A 26 -14.20 -13.42 -1.78
C VAL A 26 -13.32 -12.21 -2.09
N GLU A 27 -13.47 -11.59 -3.27
CA GLU A 27 -12.72 -10.37 -3.64
C GLU A 27 -13.00 -9.20 -2.70
N GLU A 28 -14.26 -8.97 -2.34
CA GLU A 28 -14.65 -7.95 -1.36
C GLU A 28 -14.02 -8.21 0.01
N LYS A 29 -14.05 -9.47 0.47
CA LYS A 29 -13.45 -9.85 1.74
C LYS A 29 -11.94 -9.59 1.73
N LEU A 30 -11.24 -9.99 0.67
CA LEU A 30 -9.80 -9.77 0.52
C LEU A 30 -9.45 -8.27 0.47
N LEU A 31 -10.24 -7.46 -0.24
CA LEU A 31 -10.05 -6.00 -0.30
C LEU A 31 -10.12 -5.38 1.10
N ILE A 32 -11.15 -5.74 1.87
CA ILE A 32 -11.39 -5.23 3.23
C ILE A 32 -10.28 -5.69 4.18
N GLU A 33 -9.96 -6.98 4.20
CA GLU A 33 -8.92 -7.53 5.07
C GLU A 33 -7.55 -6.96 4.74
N TRP A 34 -7.21 -6.82 3.45
CA TRP A 34 -5.95 -6.24 3.04
C TRP A 34 -5.84 -4.77 3.48
N THR A 35 -6.89 -3.98 3.23
CA THR A 35 -6.95 -2.57 3.66
C THR A 35 -6.79 -2.44 5.17
N TYR A 36 -7.58 -3.18 5.95
CA TYR A 36 -7.50 -3.17 7.41
C TYR A 36 -6.09 -3.53 7.91
N ASN A 37 -5.55 -4.68 7.48
CA ASN A 37 -4.27 -5.16 8.00
C ASN A 37 -3.10 -4.23 7.62
N SER A 38 -3.13 -3.68 6.40
CA SER A 38 -2.11 -2.75 5.92
C SER A 38 -2.10 -1.46 6.74
N ASN A 39 -3.26 -0.81 6.90
CA ASN A 39 -3.34 0.43 7.69
C ASN A 39 -3.15 0.19 9.19
N ALA A 40 -3.51 -0.99 9.73
CA ALA A 40 -3.24 -1.34 11.12
C ALA A 40 -1.73 -1.42 11.42
N ILE A 41 -0.92 -1.91 10.48
CA ILE A 41 0.56 -1.90 10.60
C ILE A 41 1.09 -0.45 10.65
N GLU A 42 0.45 0.48 9.93
CA GLU A 42 0.78 1.90 9.92
C GLU A 42 0.24 2.67 11.14
N GLY A 43 -0.55 2.02 12.00
CA GLY A 43 -1.07 2.58 13.25
C GLY A 43 -2.51 3.10 13.19
N SER A 44 -3.29 2.74 12.17
CA SER A 44 -4.73 3.01 12.14
C SER A 44 -5.44 2.39 13.33
N THR A 45 -6.45 3.12 13.84
CA THR A 45 -7.24 2.72 15.01
C THR A 45 -8.57 2.06 14.67
N LEU A 46 -8.90 1.94 13.36
CA LEU A 46 -10.11 1.27 12.91
C LEU A 46 -9.99 -0.23 13.17
N THR A 47 -11.06 -0.84 13.68
CA THR A 47 -11.23 -2.30 13.71
C THR A 47 -11.59 -2.82 12.31
N LEU A 48 -11.49 -4.14 12.12
CA LEU A 48 -11.91 -4.78 10.86
C LEU A 48 -13.39 -4.51 10.56
N GLY A 49 -14.26 -4.54 11.58
CA GLY A 49 -15.68 -4.25 11.44
C GLY A 49 -15.97 -2.80 11.05
N GLU A 50 -15.25 -1.85 11.65
CA GLU A 50 -15.37 -0.41 11.32
C GLU A 50 -14.84 -0.13 9.91
N THR A 51 -13.73 -0.77 9.51
CA THR A 51 -13.18 -0.68 8.16
C THR A 51 -14.17 -1.23 7.14
N MET A 52 -14.73 -2.42 7.38
CA MET A 52 -15.76 -3.02 6.54
C MET A 52 -16.99 -2.12 6.43
N PHE A 53 -17.50 -1.62 7.57
CA PHE A 53 -18.69 -0.77 7.60
C PHE A 53 -18.46 0.51 6.78
N PHE A 54 -17.32 1.16 6.97
CA PHE A 54 -16.96 2.36 6.24
C PHE A 54 -16.82 2.09 4.73
N LEU A 55 -16.08 1.07 4.32
CA LEU A 55 -15.87 0.77 2.89
C LEU A 55 -17.17 0.34 2.18
N LYS A 56 -18.08 -0.35 2.87
CA LYS A 56 -19.35 -0.80 2.29
C LYS A 56 -20.43 0.27 2.26
N ASN A 57 -20.51 1.12 3.29
CA ASN A 57 -21.63 2.05 3.46
C ASN A 57 -21.24 3.52 3.26
N GLY A 58 -19.95 3.84 3.21
CA GLY A 58 -19.44 5.21 3.12
C GLY A 58 -19.66 6.05 4.38
N LEU A 59 -20.03 5.42 5.50
CA LEU A 59 -20.34 6.10 6.77
C LEU A 59 -19.18 5.93 7.77
N THR A 60 -18.78 7.03 8.40
CA THR A 60 -17.75 7.02 9.45
C THR A 60 -18.31 6.57 10.79
N VAL A 61 -17.44 6.06 11.65
CA VAL A 61 -17.75 5.70 13.03
C VAL A 61 -17.28 6.81 13.98
N GLU A 62 -18.09 7.12 14.98
CA GLU A 62 -17.79 8.14 15.99
C GLU A 62 -16.54 7.79 16.80
N GLY A 63 -15.78 8.82 17.21
CA GLY A 63 -14.62 8.66 18.10
C GLY A 63 -13.34 8.19 17.42
N LYS A 64 -13.33 8.04 16.09
CA LYS A 64 -12.15 7.68 15.31
C LYS A 64 -11.55 8.87 14.57
N PRO A 65 -10.22 8.94 14.38
CA PRO A 65 -9.60 9.98 13.57
C PRO A 65 -10.14 9.97 12.14
N PHE A 66 -10.51 11.13 11.60
CA PHE A 66 -10.97 11.22 10.21
C PHE A 66 -9.91 10.73 9.22
N LYS A 67 -8.62 10.93 9.56
CA LYS A 67 -7.48 10.46 8.77
C LYS A 67 -7.53 8.96 8.52
N ASP A 68 -7.86 8.15 9.52
CA ASP A 68 -7.87 6.68 9.39
C ASP A 68 -8.90 6.22 8.35
N PHE A 69 -10.05 6.90 8.25
CA PHE A 69 -11.04 6.63 7.20
C PHE A 69 -10.54 7.04 5.81
N ILE A 70 -9.83 8.17 5.70
CA ILE A 70 -9.23 8.58 4.43
C ILE A 70 -8.14 7.60 4.00
N ASP A 71 -7.27 7.16 4.91
CA ASP A 71 -6.24 6.17 4.61
C ASP A 71 -6.87 4.84 4.14
N ALA A 72 -7.93 4.37 4.83
CA ALA A 72 -8.66 3.15 4.44
C ALA A 72 -9.30 3.29 3.05
N LYS A 73 -9.95 4.44 2.76
CA LYS A 73 -10.51 4.71 1.44
C LYS A 73 -9.42 4.71 0.37
N ASN A 74 -8.34 5.46 0.59
CA ASN A 74 -7.24 5.60 -0.37
C ASN A 74 -6.56 4.25 -0.65
N HIS A 75 -6.37 3.42 0.37
CA HIS A 75 -5.78 2.10 0.21
C HIS A 75 -6.70 1.16 -0.59
N ALA A 76 -8.01 1.17 -0.32
CA ALA A 76 -8.98 0.41 -1.12
C ALA A 76 -9.01 0.87 -2.59
N GLU A 77 -8.97 2.18 -2.83
CA GLU A 77 -8.86 2.75 -4.19
C GLU A 77 -7.54 2.36 -4.87
N ALA A 78 -6.42 2.35 -4.12
CA ALA A 78 -5.12 1.90 -4.63
C ALA A 78 -5.12 0.40 -5.02
N ILE A 79 -5.84 -0.46 -4.30
CA ILE A 79 -6.01 -1.87 -4.67
C ILE A 79 -6.81 -1.99 -5.98
N ASN A 80 -7.89 -1.20 -6.14
CA ASN A 80 -8.64 -1.20 -7.40
C ASN A 80 -7.76 -0.73 -8.58
N PHE A 81 -6.95 0.30 -8.34
CA PHE A 81 -5.96 0.76 -9.32
C PHE A 81 -4.91 -0.30 -9.64
N LEU A 82 -4.48 -1.11 -8.66
CA LEU A 82 -3.60 -2.25 -8.88
C LEU A 82 -4.23 -3.29 -9.83
N TYR A 83 -5.51 -3.62 -9.64
CA TYR A 83 -6.20 -4.53 -10.55
C TYR A 83 -6.26 -3.98 -11.98
N ASP A 84 -6.50 -2.69 -12.15
CA ASP A 84 -6.46 -2.04 -13.46
C ASP A 84 -5.07 -2.09 -14.09
N ILE A 85 -4.00 -1.87 -13.31
CA ILE A 85 -2.61 -1.98 -13.78
C ILE A 85 -2.32 -3.39 -14.29
N VAL A 86 -2.69 -4.42 -13.53
CA VAL A 86 -2.48 -5.82 -13.89
C VAL A 86 -3.29 -6.19 -15.13
N LYS A 87 -4.57 -5.80 -15.18
CA LYS A 87 -5.46 -6.05 -16.32
C LYS A 87 -4.93 -5.43 -17.61
N ASN A 88 -4.42 -4.20 -17.52
CA ASN A 88 -3.86 -3.47 -18.65
C ASN A 88 -2.37 -3.79 -18.91
N LYS A 89 -1.78 -4.72 -18.15
CA LYS A 89 -0.37 -5.14 -18.26
C LYS A 89 0.59 -3.94 -18.28
N ARG A 90 0.32 -2.92 -17.46
CA ARG A 90 1.19 -1.75 -17.35
C ARG A 90 2.50 -2.16 -16.71
N GLU A 91 3.62 -1.81 -17.35
CA GLU A 91 4.95 -2.10 -16.80
C GLU A 91 5.26 -1.29 -15.54
N ILE A 92 6.03 -1.88 -14.64
CA ILE A 92 6.58 -1.18 -13.48
C ILE A 92 7.53 -0.08 -13.98
N SER A 93 7.30 1.13 -13.49
CA SER A 93 8.09 2.32 -13.81
C SER A 93 8.10 3.27 -12.62
N THR A 94 9.02 4.24 -12.63
CA THR A 94 9.07 5.30 -11.61
C THR A 94 7.78 6.12 -11.59
N SER A 95 7.20 6.41 -12.76
CA SER A 95 5.89 7.07 -12.88
C SER A 95 4.79 6.27 -12.19
N LEU A 96 4.72 4.97 -12.44
CA LEU A 96 3.69 4.11 -11.84
C LEU A 96 3.79 4.08 -10.31
N ILE A 97 5.00 4.00 -9.77
CA ILE A 97 5.23 4.01 -8.32
C ILE A 97 4.81 5.36 -7.71
N LYS A 98 5.09 6.47 -8.40
CA LYS A 98 4.64 7.81 -8.00
C LYS A 98 3.12 7.94 -8.05
N GLU A 99 2.47 7.43 -9.10
CA GLU A 99 1.01 7.39 -9.21
C GLU A 99 0.39 6.63 -8.03
N PHE A 100 0.92 5.44 -7.69
CA PHE A 100 0.47 4.67 -6.53
C PHE A 100 0.59 5.46 -5.22
N ASN A 101 1.73 6.11 -5.00
CA ASN A 101 1.93 6.94 -3.81
C ASN A 101 0.93 8.12 -3.78
N ALA A 102 0.62 8.71 -4.94
CA ALA A 102 -0.36 9.77 -5.05
C ALA A 102 -1.77 9.30 -4.69
N PHE A 103 -2.18 8.09 -5.11
CA PHE A 103 -3.44 7.47 -4.70
C PHE A 103 -3.50 7.29 -3.18
N LEU A 104 -2.46 6.70 -2.58
CA LEU A 104 -2.40 6.44 -1.14
C LEU A 104 -2.49 7.73 -0.29
N LEU A 105 -1.92 8.84 -0.78
CA LEU A 105 -1.87 10.11 -0.05
C LEU A 105 -2.95 11.12 -0.49
N SER A 106 -3.92 10.70 -1.31
CA SER A 106 -4.97 11.58 -1.82
C SER A 106 -5.77 12.22 -0.67
N GLY A 107 -5.92 13.54 -0.68
CA GLY A 107 -6.64 14.27 0.37
C GLY A 107 -5.94 14.36 1.74
N ILE A 108 -4.79 13.71 1.92
CA ILE A 108 -3.97 13.85 3.13
C ILE A 108 -3.11 15.11 3.00
N LYS A 109 -3.26 16.06 3.95
CA LYS A 109 -2.50 17.33 3.94
C LYS A 109 -1.14 17.23 4.62
N SER A 110 -1.07 16.44 5.68
CA SER A 110 0.12 16.26 6.51
C SER A 110 0.15 14.85 7.09
N THR A 111 1.36 14.38 7.41
CA THR A 111 1.59 13.15 8.16
C THR A 111 2.29 13.44 9.48
N PRO A 112 2.01 12.64 10.54
CA PRO A 112 2.76 12.74 11.79
C PRO A 112 4.25 12.50 11.54
N ALA A 113 5.08 13.30 12.20
CA ALA A 113 6.53 13.19 12.18
C ALA A 113 7.11 13.48 13.57
N ILE A 114 8.37 13.10 13.77
CA ILE A 114 9.12 13.40 14.99
C ILE A 114 10.32 14.26 14.59
N ASP A 115 10.48 15.41 15.25
CA ASP A 115 11.63 16.28 15.02
C ASP A 115 12.91 15.75 15.69
N LYS A 116 14.04 16.42 15.46
CA LYS A 116 15.34 16.08 16.04
C LYS A 116 15.36 16.10 17.59
N ASN A 117 14.39 16.76 18.21
CA ASN A 117 14.27 16.89 19.66
C ASN A 117 13.26 15.87 20.24
N GLY A 118 12.66 15.01 19.41
CA GLY A 118 11.66 14.04 19.83
C GLY A 118 10.24 14.58 19.91
N ASN A 119 9.99 15.82 19.49
CA ASN A 119 8.66 16.40 19.53
C ASN A 119 7.81 15.91 18.35
N LYS A 120 6.53 15.67 18.62
CA LYS A 120 5.55 15.42 17.55
C LYS A 120 5.38 16.69 16.71
N THR A 121 5.47 16.52 15.40
CA THR A 121 5.27 17.58 14.42
C THR A 121 4.46 17.04 13.25
N GLU A 122 3.99 17.93 12.38
CA GLU A 122 3.30 17.57 11.15
C GLU A 122 4.16 17.92 9.95
N LYS A 123 4.38 16.94 9.08
CA LYS A 123 5.08 17.14 7.81
C LYS A 123 4.04 17.23 6.70
N LYS A 124 4.07 18.33 5.93
CA LYS A 124 3.24 18.46 4.73
C LYS A 124 3.54 17.30 3.77
N THR A 125 2.49 16.67 3.26
CA THR A 125 2.60 15.61 2.26
C THR A 125 2.88 16.19 0.88
N THR A 126 3.59 15.41 0.07
CA THR A 126 3.83 15.70 -1.35
C THR A 126 3.49 14.44 -2.15
N PRO A 127 2.19 14.17 -2.39
CA PRO A 127 1.74 12.94 -3.03
C PRO A 127 2.41 12.72 -4.39
N GLY A 128 2.98 11.54 -4.60
CA GLY A 128 3.67 11.17 -5.83
C GLY A 128 5.05 11.79 -6.02
N GLU A 129 5.55 12.57 -5.06
CA GLU A 129 6.88 13.16 -5.13
C GLU A 129 7.89 12.42 -4.28
N TYR A 130 9.15 12.41 -4.74
CA TYR A 130 10.24 11.92 -3.91
C TYR A 130 10.50 12.86 -2.74
N LYS A 131 11.05 12.30 -1.66
CA LYS A 131 11.41 13.07 -0.48
C LYS A 131 12.40 14.18 -0.84
N LEU A 132 12.13 15.39 -0.33
CA LEU A 132 13.04 16.54 -0.46
C LEU A 132 14.04 16.63 0.70
N LEU A 133 13.75 15.94 1.79
CA LEU A 133 14.57 15.91 3.00
C LEU A 133 14.91 14.47 3.36
N PRO A 134 16.08 14.22 3.98
CA PRO A 134 16.43 12.90 4.48
C PRO A 134 15.35 12.35 5.42
N ASN A 135 15.13 11.05 5.37
CA ASN A 135 14.24 10.33 6.28
C ASN A 135 14.96 9.11 6.87
N HIS A 136 14.52 8.70 8.04
CA HIS A 136 15.08 7.57 8.78
C HIS A 136 13.98 6.92 9.62
N VAL A 137 14.23 5.71 10.09
CA VAL A 137 13.40 5.03 11.08
C VAL A 137 14.23 4.65 12.30
N LEU A 138 13.62 4.77 13.47
CA LEU A 138 14.16 4.22 14.72
C LEU A 138 13.72 2.76 14.83
N GLN A 139 14.67 1.85 14.84
CA GLN A 139 14.43 0.42 14.98
C GLN A 139 14.16 0.06 16.44
N SER A 140 13.56 -1.12 16.67
CA SER A 140 13.24 -1.61 18.02
C SER A 140 14.47 -1.81 18.91
N ASP A 141 15.65 -2.01 18.33
CA ASP A 141 16.94 -2.09 19.03
C ASP A 141 17.58 -0.71 19.33
N GLY A 142 16.88 0.38 19.01
CA GLY A 142 17.34 1.75 19.21
C GLY A 142 18.26 2.28 18.11
N LYS A 143 18.59 1.47 17.08
CA LYS A 143 19.41 1.95 15.95
C LYS A 143 18.59 2.79 14.98
N ILE A 144 19.26 3.77 14.38
CA ILE A 144 18.68 4.59 13.31
C ILE A 144 19.06 3.97 11.96
N HIS A 145 18.06 3.53 11.22
CA HIS A 145 18.24 3.16 9.81
C HIS A 145 17.98 4.39 8.93
N LYS A 146 19.02 4.83 8.21
CA LYS A 146 18.94 5.94 7.26
C LYS A 146 18.69 5.40 5.86
N TYR A 147 17.73 5.99 5.15
CA TYR A 147 17.50 5.68 3.75
C TYR A 147 18.40 6.54 2.84
N VAL A 148 18.43 6.20 1.55
CA VAL A 148 19.16 6.93 0.49
C VAL A 148 18.96 8.46 0.57
N GLU A 149 19.98 9.26 0.26
CA GLU A 149 19.84 10.72 0.28
C GLU A 149 18.86 11.23 -0.79
N PRO A 150 18.10 12.32 -0.56
CA PRO A 150 17.12 12.86 -1.52
C PRO A 150 17.62 12.98 -2.95
N ILE A 151 18.86 13.44 -3.12
CA ILE A 151 19.49 13.67 -4.43
C ILE A 151 19.72 12.38 -5.22
N GLN A 152 19.79 11.23 -4.54
CA GLN A 152 20.03 9.91 -5.14
C GLN A 152 18.75 9.10 -5.35
N VAL A 153 17.61 9.51 -4.78
CA VAL A 153 16.37 8.73 -4.85
C VAL A 153 15.97 8.45 -6.30
N ALA A 154 16.06 9.43 -7.18
CA ALA A 154 15.65 9.27 -8.58
C ALA A 154 16.47 8.19 -9.29
N SER A 155 17.80 8.21 -9.16
CA SER A 155 18.67 7.22 -9.79
C SER A 155 18.51 5.82 -9.21
N GLU A 156 18.35 5.70 -7.88
CA GLU A 156 18.11 4.41 -7.23
C GLU A 156 16.75 3.79 -7.63
N MET A 157 15.71 4.62 -7.78
CA MET A 157 14.39 4.16 -8.22
C MET A 157 14.40 3.72 -9.69
N GLU A 158 15.14 4.42 -10.55
CA GLU A 158 15.33 4.00 -11.94
C GLU A 158 16.10 2.68 -12.02
N TYR A 159 17.18 2.55 -11.25
CA TYR A 159 17.92 1.29 -11.12
C TYR A 159 17.01 0.15 -10.66
N LEU A 160 16.19 0.36 -9.62
CA LEU A 160 15.21 -0.62 -9.14
C LEU A 160 14.24 -1.05 -10.25
N CYS A 161 13.65 -0.09 -10.98
CA CYS A 161 12.72 -0.40 -12.06
C CYS A 161 13.39 -1.20 -13.18
N ASN A 162 14.62 -0.84 -13.58
CA ASN A 162 15.38 -1.58 -14.59
C ASN A 162 15.70 -3.00 -14.10
N TRP A 163 16.15 -3.13 -12.86
CA TRP A 163 16.42 -4.43 -12.25
C TRP A 163 15.16 -5.32 -12.23
N ILE A 164 13.99 -4.77 -11.88
CA ILE A 164 12.73 -5.51 -11.92
C ILE A 164 12.46 -6.00 -13.34
N LYS A 165 12.54 -5.13 -14.35
CA LYS A 165 12.28 -5.50 -15.76
C LYS A 165 13.20 -6.62 -16.25
N GLU A 166 14.48 -6.56 -15.93
CA GLU A 166 15.47 -7.57 -16.33
C GLU A 166 15.30 -8.92 -15.63
N ASN A 167 14.59 -8.95 -14.50
CA ASN A 167 14.49 -10.15 -13.66
C ASN A 167 13.06 -10.68 -13.52
N ILE A 168 12.04 -9.95 -13.95
CA ILE A 168 10.63 -10.32 -13.72
C ILE A 168 10.28 -11.68 -14.32
N GLU A 169 10.79 -11.98 -15.52
CA GLU A 169 10.57 -13.27 -16.19
C GLU A 169 11.25 -14.45 -15.50
N LYS A 170 12.29 -14.20 -14.67
CA LYS A 170 12.95 -15.26 -13.89
C LYS A 170 12.07 -15.76 -12.74
N TYR A 171 11.10 -14.95 -12.31
CA TYR A 171 10.26 -15.19 -11.13
C TYR A 171 8.78 -15.38 -11.45
N ILE A 172 8.32 -15.07 -12.66
CA ILE A 172 7.02 -15.49 -13.18
C ILE A 172 7.17 -16.91 -13.72
N ARG A 173 7.07 -17.92 -12.85
CA ARG A 173 6.88 -19.32 -13.22
C ARG A 173 5.56 -19.82 -12.64
#